data_AF-A0A172T7N3-F1
#
_entry.id   AF-A0A172T7N3-F1
#
_cell.length_a   1.000
_cell.length_b   1.000
_cell.length_c   1.000
_cell.angle_alpha   90.00
_cell.angle_beta   90.00
_cell.angle_gamma   90.00
#
_symmetry.space_group_name_H-M   'P 1'
#
loop_
_entity.id
_entity.type
_entity.pdbx_description
1 polymer ?
#
loop_
_entity_poly.entity_id
_entity_poly.type
_entity_poly.pdbx_seq_one_letter_code
_entity_poly.pdbx_strand_id
1 'polypeptide(L)'
;MPDINAATIVTVARTGSRVVRYLIRPAQRLPNSSVVLMTGGRDPWLPAPTGSAAETMSRARRAGSRVRRMLGLVALLILGVLGALLVGPLLLLLGIGTASGSDVAGILLALTLVAAAFGAYWTARRARAILHAPEDTVPPTTLDLAGAAAHDEAALLATLRLHERTLPTPARAALHATAIATRDALRVTAHDQALGRDTYDAQQAARRDLPDLLSAYRAAPPTSAADVELLMQLGHIERRMRSVSSDRAGQGQRKLEAHGRYLKDKYRLSEGTDDQNAKR
;
A
#
# COMPACT_ATOMS: atom_id res chain seq x y z
N MET A 1 52.99 -5.83 35.77
CA MET A 1 52.39 -5.40 34.49
C MET A 1 51.10 -6.18 34.31
N PRO A 2 49.90 -5.56 34.33
CA PRO A 2 48.66 -6.25 34.04
C PRO A 2 48.25 -6.06 32.56
N ASP A 3 48.05 -7.18 31.87
CA ASP A 3 47.58 -7.24 30.49
C ASP A 3 46.11 -6.84 30.38
N ILE A 4 45.84 -5.79 29.61
CA ILE A 4 44.49 -5.29 29.32
C ILE A 4 43.94 -6.08 28.14
N ASN A 5 43.01 -7.00 28.42
CA ASN A 5 42.34 -7.84 27.44
C ASN A 5 41.53 -7.03 26.41
N ALA A 6 41.84 -7.23 25.12
CA ALA A 6 41.22 -6.57 23.97
C ALA A 6 39.69 -6.76 23.86
N ALA A 7 39.14 -7.80 24.50
CA ALA A 7 37.70 -8.09 24.51
C ALA A 7 36.88 -7.02 25.26
N THR A 8 37.46 -6.38 26.28
CA THR A 8 36.77 -5.35 27.07
C THR A 8 36.64 -4.03 26.32
N ILE A 9 37.62 -3.70 25.46
CA ILE A 9 37.61 -2.48 24.63
C ILE A 9 36.54 -2.56 23.53
N VAL A 10 36.35 -3.74 22.91
CA VAL A 10 35.33 -3.93 21.87
C VAL A 10 33.90 -3.87 22.42
N THR A 11 33.71 -4.26 23.68
CA THR A 11 32.38 -4.25 24.32
C THR A 11 31.94 -2.82 24.67
N VAL A 12 32.88 -1.95 25.08
CA VAL A 12 32.59 -0.53 25.39
C VAL A 12 32.31 0.30 24.13
N ALA A 13 32.98 0.01 23.01
CA ALA A 13 32.74 0.70 21.74
C ALA A 13 31.34 0.45 21.13
N ARG A 14 30.71 -0.70 21.41
CA ARG A 14 29.39 -1.06 20.85
C ARG A 14 28.21 -0.46 21.62
N THR A 15 28.41 -0.07 22.88
CA THR A 15 27.39 0.58 23.73
C THR A 15 27.30 2.11 23.53
N GLY A 16 28.36 2.76 23.08
CA GLY A 16 28.38 4.22 22.85
C GLY A 16 27.53 4.70 21.67
N SER A 17 27.34 3.87 20.63
CA SER A 17 26.65 4.30 19.40
C SER A 17 25.12 4.34 19.50
N ARG A 18 24.51 3.74 20.54
CA ARG A 18 23.05 3.77 20.73
C ARG A 18 22.56 5.01 21.49
N VAL A 19 23.42 5.62 22.31
CA VAL A 19 23.03 6.79 23.12
C VAL A 19 23.05 8.09 22.30
N VAL A 20 23.99 8.22 21.34
CA VAL A 20 24.06 9.42 20.47
C VAL A 20 22.85 9.53 19.55
N ARG A 21 22.21 8.42 19.16
CA ARG A 21 20.97 8.44 18.35
C ARG A 21 19.72 8.90 19.11
N TYR A 22 19.78 9.02 20.43
CA TYR A 22 18.68 9.56 21.23
C TYR A 22 18.77 11.08 21.43
N LEU A 23 19.95 11.70 21.25
CA LEU A 23 20.15 13.13 21.41
C LEU A 23 19.88 13.94 20.13
N ILE A 24 19.77 13.28 18.97
CA ILE A 24 19.42 13.91 17.68
C ILE A 24 18.02 13.46 17.25
N ARG A 25 17.05 13.50 18.16
CA ARG A 25 15.64 13.52 17.78
C ARG A 25 15.16 14.98 17.82
N PRO A 26 14.76 15.58 16.68
CA PRO A 26 14.04 16.84 16.73
C PRO A 26 12.76 16.64 17.54
N ALA A 27 12.54 17.54 18.49
CA ALA A 27 11.38 17.56 19.36
C ALA A 27 10.10 17.57 18.51
N GLN A 28 9.45 16.41 18.39
CA GLN A 28 8.07 16.35 17.95
C GLN A 28 7.25 16.96 19.08
N ARG A 29 6.80 18.20 18.89
CA ARG A 29 5.78 18.83 19.72
C ARG A 29 4.60 17.87 19.80
N LEU A 30 4.37 17.31 20.99
CA LEU A 30 3.08 16.78 21.34
C LEU A 30 2.07 17.94 21.24
N PRO A 31 0.97 17.82 20.49
CA PRO A 31 -0.18 18.65 20.76
C PRO A 31 -0.84 18.13 22.04
N ASN A 32 -0.78 18.96 23.09
CA ASN A 32 -1.57 18.84 24.29
C ASN A 32 -3.05 18.60 23.95
N SER A 33 -3.54 17.38 24.17
CA SER A 33 -4.97 17.05 24.16
C SER A 33 -5.44 16.88 25.61
N SER A 34 -5.37 17.96 26.38
CA SER A 34 -5.91 18.03 27.73
C SER A 34 -6.34 19.46 28.08
N VAL A 35 -7.09 20.10 27.18
CA VAL A 35 -8.05 21.20 27.39
C VAL A 35 -8.89 21.16 26.09
N VAL A 36 -10.14 20.73 26.06
CA VAL A 36 -11.35 21.50 26.36
C VAL A 36 -12.50 20.47 26.47
N LEU A 37 -12.91 20.15 27.70
CA LEU A 37 -14.34 19.99 27.98
C LEU A 37 -14.99 21.35 27.75
N MET A 38 -16.19 21.38 27.17
CA MET A 38 -17.01 22.56 26.83
C MET A 38 -16.65 23.29 25.53
N THR A 39 -17.12 22.77 24.39
CA THR A 39 -17.85 23.57 23.39
C THR A 39 -18.47 22.64 22.34
N GLY A 40 -19.82 22.58 22.34
CA GLY A 40 -20.65 22.27 21.18
C GLY A 40 -20.53 20.88 20.57
N GLY A 41 -21.53 20.02 20.81
CA GLY A 41 -21.83 18.92 19.91
C GLY A 41 -21.90 19.43 18.48
N ARG A 42 -20.95 19.00 17.65
CA ARG A 42 -20.81 19.44 16.26
C ARG A 42 -21.19 18.29 15.35
N ASP A 43 -22.20 18.54 14.55
CA ASP A 43 -22.81 17.59 13.64
C ASP A 43 -21.79 17.14 12.57
N PRO A 44 -21.53 15.84 12.38
CA PRO A 44 -20.57 15.31 11.39
C PRO A 44 -20.95 15.60 9.93
N TRP A 45 -22.13 16.17 9.68
CA TRP A 45 -22.64 16.49 8.34
C TRP A 45 -22.41 17.94 7.89
N LEU A 46 -21.82 18.79 8.72
CA LEU A 46 -21.47 20.15 8.30
C LEU A 46 -20.15 20.14 7.52
N PRO A 47 -20.08 20.83 6.36
CA PRO A 47 -18.85 20.94 5.59
C PRO A 47 -17.75 21.55 6.46
N ALA A 48 -16.61 20.87 6.53
CA ALA A 48 -15.44 21.38 7.24
C ALA A 48 -15.06 22.76 6.67
N PRO A 49 -14.75 23.76 7.52
CA PRO A 49 -14.34 25.07 7.05
C PRO A 49 -13.12 24.92 6.13
N THR A 50 -13.23 25.47 4.93
CA THR A 50 -12.16 25.57 3.94
C THR A 50 -10.93 26.21 4.60
N GLY A 51 -9.82 25.46 4.67
CA GLY A 51 -8.59 25.94 5.32
C GLY A 51 -8.20 25.24 6.63
N SER A 52 -8.81 24.11 6.98
CA SER A 52 -8.35 23.32 8.14
C SER A 52 -6.97 22.69 7.91
N ALA A 53 -6.15 22.61 8.97
CA ALA A 53 -4.79 22.06 8.93
C ALA A 53 -4.70 20.60 8.41
N ALA A 54 -5.81 19.87 8.37
CA ALA A 54 -5.90 18.53 7.78
C ALA A 54 -5.83 18.55 6.24
N GLU A 55 -6.33 19.62 5.59
CA GLU A 55 -6.20 19.81 4.13
C GLU A 55 -4.77 20.19 3.75
N THR A 56 -4.09 21.03 4.52
CA THR A 56 -2.68 21.37 4.26
C THR A 56 -1.76 20.18 4.50
N MET A 57 -2.01 19.36 5.52
CA MET A 57 -1.22 18.16 5.79
C MET A 57 -1.42 17.04 4.74
N SER A 58 -2.65 16.89 4.22
CA SER A 58 -2.94 15.95 3.13
C SER A 58 -2.42 16.43 1.77
N ARG A 59 -2.42 17.76 1.49
CA ARG A 59 -1.71 18.34 0.33
C ARG A 59 -0.19 18.21 0.46
N ALA A 60 0.38 18.40 1.64
CA ALA A 60 1.81 18.24 1.88
C ALA A 60 2.29 16.78 1.70
N ARG A 61 1.49 15.79 2.14
CA ARG A 61 1.80 14.36 1.90
C ARG A 61 1.70 13.98 0.41
N ARG A 62 0.73 14.54 -0.33
CA ARG A 62 0.61 14.34 -1.79
C ARG A 62 1.72 15.05 -2.57
N ALA A 63 2.22 16.20 -2.10
CA ALA A 63 3.39 16.85 -2.68
C ALA A 63 4.68 16.05 -2.44
N GLY A 64 4.83 15.45 -1.26
CA GLY A 64 6.00 14.63 -0.92
C GLY A 64 6.19 13.39 -1.79
N SER A 65 5.11 12.73 -2.21
CA SER A 65 5.21 11.55 -3.10
C SER A 65 5.54 11.93 -4.54
N ARG A 66 5.04 13.06 -5.06
CA ARG A 66 5.39 13.59 -6.39
C ARG A 66 6.84 14.07 -6.48
N VAL A 67 7.33 14.77 -5.44
CA VAL A 67 8.72 15.21 -5.38
C VAL A 67 9.68 14.02 -5.35
N ARG A 68 9.35 12.94 -4.62
CA ARG A 68 10.18 11.71 -4.62
C ARG A 68 10.18 10.99 -5.98
N ARG A 69 9.06 10.97 -6.69
CA ARG A 69 8.97 10.41 -8.06
C ARG A 69 9.78 11.25 -9.06
N MET A 70 9.66 12.59 -9.01
CA MET A 70 10.47 13.51 -9.80
C MET A 70 11.96 13.38 -9.52
N LEU A 71 12.36 13.27 -8.24
CA LEU A 71 13.76 13.09 -7.85
C LEU A 71 14.33 11.77 -8.39
N GLY A 72 13.53 10.71 -8.40
CA GLY A 72 13.91 9.41 -8.97
C GLY A 72 14.10 9.46 -10.48
N LEU A 73 13.23 10.18 -11.21
CA LEU A 73 13.36 10.40 -12.65
C LEU A 73 14.58 11.27 -13.01
N VAL A 74 14.80 12.36 -12.25
CA VAL A 74 15.97 13.22 -12.43
C VAL A 74 17.27 12.46 -12.14
N ALA A 75 17.30 11.64 -11.08
CA ALA A 75 18.46 10.80 -10.77
C ALA A 75 18.72 9.76 -11.88
N LEU A 76 17.68 9.14 -12.44
CA LEU A 76 17.80 8.23 -13.59
C LEU A 76 18.32 8.94 -14.84
N LEU A 77 17.86 10.17 -15.10
CA LEU A 77 18.30 10.97 -16.24
C LEU A 77 19.76 11.39 -16.09
N ILE A 78 20.15 11.89 -14.91
CA ILE A 78 21.55 12.24 -14.61
C ILE A 78 22.45 11.02 -14.74
N LEU A 79 22.04 9.86 -14.20
CA LEU A 79 22.82 8.63 -14.27
C LEU A 79 22.93 8.11 -15.71
N GLY A 80 21.87 8.26 -16.51
CA GLY A 80 21.88 7.91 -17.93
C GLY A 80 22.80 8.80 -18.76
N VAL A 81 22.76 10.12 -18.55
CA VAL A 81 23.65 11.08 -19.20
C VAL A 81 25.10 10.83 -18.80
N LEU A 82 25.36 10.63 -17.51
CA LEU A 82 26.71 10.36 -16.99
C LEU A 82 27.28 9.04 -17.54
N GLY A 83 26.45 8.00 -17.65
CA GLY A 83 26.82 6.73 -18.28
C GLY A 83 27.14 6.90 -19.77
N ALA A 84 26.31 7.65 -20.51
CA ALA A 84 26.54 7.91 -21.93
C ALA A 84 27.83 8.71 -22.18
N LEU A 85 28.12 9.69 -21.32
CA LEU A 85 29.32 10.54 -21.40
C LEU A 85 30.61 9.78 -21.09
N LEU A 86 30.54 8.72 -20.27
CA LEU A 86 31.68 7.86 -19.97
C LEU A 86 31.90 6.79 -21.05
N VAL A 87 30.82 6.16 -21.50
CA VAL A 87 30.86 5.03 -22.45
C VAL A 87 31.13 5.50 -23.89
N GLY A 88 30.61 6.66 -24.29
CA GLY A 88 30.80 7.23 -25.62
C GLY A 88 32.28 7.41 -26.03
N PRO A 89 33.11 8.15 -25.28
CA PRO A 89 34.52 8.31 -25.61
C PRO A 89 35.31 6.99 -25.49
N LEU A 90 34.91 6.09 -24.59
CA LEU A 90 35.55 4.78 -24.45
C LEU A 90 35.32 3.90 -25.70
N LEU A 91 34.10 3.89 -26.23
CA LEU A 91 33.75 3.20 -27.48
C LEU A 91 34.51 3.80 -28.68
N LEU A 92 34.70 5.11 -28.69
CA LEU A 92 35.41 5.81 -29.77
C LEU A 92 36.91 5.46 -29.76
N LEU A 93 37.54 5.49 -28.58
CA LEU A 93 38.94 5.06 -28.39
C LEU A 93 39.14 3.57 -28.72
N LEU A 94 38.24 2.69 -28.27
CA LEU A 94 38.31 1.27 -28.60
C LEU A 94 38.05 1.00 -30.07
N GLY A 95 37.14 1.73 -30.72
CA GLY A 95 36.91 1.62 -32.17
C GLY A 95 38.19 1.93 -32.96
N ILE A 96 38.90 2.99 -32.60
CA ILE A 96 40.20 3.33 -33.19
C ILE A 96 41.25 2.22 -32.89
N GLY A 97 41.23 1.66 -31.68
CA GLY A 97 42.10 0.54 -31.29
C GLY A 97 41.83 -0.76 -32.07
N THR A 98 40.57 -1.04 -32.41
CA THR A 98 40.22 -2.21 -33.24
C THR A 98 40.61 -2.03 -34.70
N ALA A 99 40.46 -0.82 -35.25
CA ALA A 99 40.89 -0.51 -36.60
C ALA A 99 42.42 -0.58 -36.78
N SER A 100 43.17 -0.46 -35.68
CA SER A 100 44.63 -0.64 -35.65
C SER A 100 45.07 -2.10 -35.44
N GLY A 101 44.14 -3.06 -35.46
CA GLY A 101 44.44 -4.49 -35.45
C GLY A 101 44.75 -5.10 -34.08
N SER A 102 44.40 -4.41 -32.98
CA SER A 102 44.61 -4.92 -31.63
C SER A 102 43.45 -5.82 -31.18
N ASP A 103 43.71 -7.12 -31.03
CA ASP A 103 42.75 -8.10 -30.50
C ASP A 103 42.27 -7.73 -29.08
N VAL A 104 43.16 -7.17 -28.26
CA VAL A 104 42.83 -6.73 -26.88
C VAL A 104 41.83 -5.58 -26.91
N ALA A 105 41.96 -4.65 -27.87
CA ALA A 105 40.99 -3.58 -28.05
C ALA A 105 39.61 -4.13 -28.50
N GLY A 106 39.59 -5.19 -29.31
CA GLY A 106 38.37 -5.88 -29.72
C GLY A 106 37.61 -6.52 -28.57
N ILE A 107 38.32 -7.19 -27.65
CA ILE A 107 37.71 -7.82 -26.47
C ILE A 107 37.15 -6.77 -25.50
N LEU A 108 37.88 -5.67 -25.29
CA LEU A 108 37.41 -4.57 -24.45
C LEU A 108 36.20 -3.86 -25.09
N LEU A 109 36.14 -3.78 -26.42
CA LEU A 109 34.97 -3.28 -27.17
C LEU A 109 33.76 -4.18 -26.97
N ALA A 110 33.91 -5.49 -27.12
CA ALA A 110 32.82 -6.43 -26.87
C ALA A 110 32.28 -6.32 -25.43
N LEU A 111 33.16 -6.26 -24.43
CA LEU A 111 32.78 -6.14 -23.01
C LEU A 111 32.05 -4.82 -22.71
N THR A 112 32.53 -3.70 -23.25
CA THR A 112 31.90 -2.39 -23.05
C THR A 112 30.53 -2.32 -23.72
N LEU A 113 30.37 -2.96 -24.88
CA LEU A 113 29.09 -3.07 -25.58
C LEU A 113 28.08 -3.94 -24.80
N VAL A 114 28.53 -5.05 -24.22
CA VAL A 114 27.70 -5.90 -23.35
C VAL A 114 27.28 -5.15 -22.08
N ALA A 115 28.20 -4.43 -21.44
CA ALA A 115 27.89 -3.62 -20.26
C ALA A 115 26.90 -2.49 -20.59
N ALA A 116 27.06 -1.84 -21.74
CA ALA A 116 26.14 -0.81 -22.23
C ALA A 116 24.75 -1.38 -22.53
N ALA A 117 24.68 -2.53 -23.20
CA ALA A 117 23.43 -3.23 -23.49
C ALA A 117 22.72 -3.67 -22.19
N PHE A 118 23.48 -4.15 -21.19
CA PHE A 118 22.93 -4.51 -19.89
C PHE A 118 22.42 -3.30 -19.12
N GLY A 119 23.17 -2.19 -19.13
CA GLY A 119 22.74 -0.91 -18.55
C GLY A 119 21.46 -0.39 -19.20
N ALA A 120 21.39 -0.41 -20.55
CA ALA A 120 20.21 -0.02 -21.31
C ALA A 120 19.01 -0.94 -21.05
N TYR A 121 19.23 -2.25 -20.97
CA TYR A 121 18.17 -3.20 -20.62
C TYR A 121 17.65 -2.98 -19.20
N TRP A 122 18.53 -2.72 -18.24
CA TRP A 122 18.16 -2.48 -16.85
C TRP A 122 17.41 -1.15 -16.68
N THR A 123 17.87 -0.08 -17.33
CA THR A 123 17.17 1.21 -17.33
C THR A 123 15.85 1.13 -18.10
N ALA A 124 15.78 0.42 -19.22
CA ALA A 124 14.53 0.18 -19.96
C ALA A 124 13.55 -0.65 -19.12
N ARG A 125 14.02 -1.64 -18.37
CA ARG A 125 13.17 -2.42 -17.44
C ARG A 125 12.69 -1.56 -16.27
N ARG A 126 13.54 -0.69 -15.72
CA ARG A 126 13.19 0.24 -14.65
C ARG A 126 12.22 1.32 -15.15
N ALA A 127 12.45 1.85 -16.35
CA ALA A 127 11.58 2.80 -17.03
C ALA A 127 10.24 2.15 -17.38
N ARG A 128 10.23 0.91 -17.89
CA ARG A 128 9.00 0.12 -18.07
C ARG A 128 8.28 -0.14 -16.76
N ALA A 129 8.98 -0.36 -15.65
CA ALA A 129 8.32 -0.48 -14.34
C ALA A 129 7.72 0.85 -13.85
N ILE A 130 8.18 2.00 -14.37
CA ILE A 130 7.65 3.34 -14.06
C ILE A 130 6.56 3.76 -15.07
N LEU A 131 6.65 3.32 -16.33
CA LEU A 131 5.70 3.57 -17.42
C LEU A 131 4.54 2.56 -17.41
N HIS A 132 4.78 1.34 -16.95
CA HIS A 132 3.76 0.31 -16.67
C HIS A 132 3.48 0.17 -15.17
N ALA A 133 4.08 1.02 -14.31
CA ALA A 133 3.32 1.41 -13.14
C ALA A 133 2.07 2.07 -13.73
N PRO A 134 0.87 1.51 -13.50
CA PRO A 134 -0.34 1.97 -14.16
C PRO A 134 -0.35 3.49 -14.07
N GLU A 135 -0.37 4.14 -15.22
CA GLU A 135 -0.59 5.56 -15.26
C GLU A 135 -1.88 5.78 -14.48
N ASP A 136 -1.70 6.31 -13.26
CA ASP A 136 -2.63 7.19 -12.61
C ASP A 136 -2.93 8.29 -13.64
N THR A 137 -3.79 7.96 -14.61
CA THR A 137 -4.61 8.93 -15.31
C THR A 137 -5.13 9.80 -14.19
N VAL A 138 -4.78 11.09 -14.28
CA VAL A 138 -5.33 12.18 -13.48
C VAL A 138 -6.71 11.74 -13.05
N PRO A 139 -6.95 11.42 -11.76
CA PRO A 139 -8.23 10.88 -11.40
C PRO A 139 -9.25 11.93 -11.84
N PRO A 140 -10.18 11.63 -12.77
CA PRO A 140 -11.50 12.17 -12.53
C PRO A 140 -11.80 11.75 -11.10
N THR A 141 -12.36 12.65 -10.32
CA THR A 141 -12.88 12.44 -8.97
C THR A 141 -13.85 11.25 -8.93
N THR A 142 -13.31 10.04 -9.10
CA THR A 142 -13.94 8.73 -9.09
C THR A 142 -12.90 7.87 -8.39
N LEU A 143 -13.13 7.67 -7.10
CA LEU A 143 -12.37 6.74 -6.28
C LEU A 143 -12.33 5.38 -6.97
N ASP A 144 -11.17 4.96 -7.48
CA ASP A 144 -10.95 3.57 -7.89
C ASP A 144 -10.85 2.69 -6.62
N LEU A 145 -12.00 2.47 -5.99
CA LEU A 145 -12.16 1.66 -4.79
C LEU A 145 -11.81 0.19 -5.06
N ALA A 146 -12.02 -0.28 -6.29
CA ALA A 146 -11.71 -1.64 -6.70
C ALA A 146 -10.19 -1.88 -6.77
N GLY A 147 -9.44 -0.98 -7.40
CA GLY A 147 -7.98 -1.04 -7.43
C GLY A 147 -7.36 -0.94 -6.02
N ALA A 148 -7.91 -0.08 -5.16
CA ALA A 148 -7.48 0.04 -3.77
C ALA A 148 -7.75 -1.24 -2.96
N ALA A 149 -8.93 -1.85 -3.11
CA ALA A 149 -9.29 -3.09 -2.42
C ALA A 149 -8.41 -4.28 -2.87
N ALA A 150 -8.05 -4.37 -4.15
CA ALA A 150 -7.15 -5.40 -4.65
C ALA A 150 -5.73 -5.29 -4.06
N HIS A 151 -5.23 -4.05 -3.92
CA HIS A 151 -3.96 -3.81 -3.24
C HIS A 151 -4.00 -4.21 -1.76
N ASP A 152 -5.13 -3.93 -1.08
CA ASP A 152 -5.33 -4.26 0.33
C ASP A 152 -5.46 -5.76 0.55
N GLU A 153 -6.13 -6.46 -0.36
CA GLU A 153 -6.18 -7.91 -0.37
C GLU A 153 -4.77 -8.52 -0.50
N ALA A 154 -3.94 -7.99 -1.41
CA ALA A 154 -2.56 -8.45 -1.56
C ALA A 154 -1.71 -8.22 -0.30
N ALA A 155 -1.87 -7.06 0.36
CA ALA A 155 -1.19 -6.74 1.62
C ALA A 155 -1.65 -7.64 2.78
N LEU A 156 -2.95 -7.95 2.84
CA LEU A 156 -3.54 -8.88 3.81
C LEU A 156 -2.94 -10.28 3.66
N LEU A 157 -2.89 -10.80 2.43
CA LEU A 157 -2.30 -12.12 2.15
C LEU A 157 -0.79 -12.17 2.46
N ALA A 158 -0.06 -11.09 2.20
CA ALA A 158 1.34 -10.98 2.59
C ALA A 158 1.51 -11.03 4.12
N THR A 159 0.64 -10.33 4.85
CA THR A 159 0.62 -10.31 6.32
C THR A 159 0.33 -11.71 6.88
N LEU A 160 -0.64 -12.42 6.31
CA LEU A 160 -0.97 -13.79 6.69
C LEU A 160 0.23 -14.72 6.51
N ARG A 161 0.85 -14.72 5.32
CA ARG A 161 2.03 -15.57 5.03
C ARG A 161 3.20 -15.30 5.98
N LEU A 162 3.38 -14.03 6.38
CA LEU A 162 4.44 -13.63 7.30
C LEU A 162 4.20 -14.14 8.74
N HIS A 163 2.95 -14.27 9.17
CA HIS A 163 2.59 -14.58 10.56
C HIS A 163 2.14 -16.01 10.80
N GLU A 164 1.72 -16.71 9.74
CA GLU A 164 1.20 -18.07 9.82
C GLU A 164 2.16 -19.05 10.51
N ARG A 165 3.46 -18.99 10.23
CA ARG A 165 4.42 -19.96 10.82
C ARG A 165 4.82 -19.66 12.26
N THR A 166 4.61 -18.44 12.72
CA THR A 166 5.06 -17.99 14.04
C THR A 166 4.02 -18.16 15.13
N LEU A 167 2.76 -18.42 14.75
CA LEU A 167 1.63 -18.45 15.67
C LEU A 167 1.32 -19.88 16.14
N PRO A 168 0.80 -20.04 17.38
CA PRO A 168 0.30 -21.33 17.85
C PRO A 168 -0.92 -21.78 17.00
N THR A 169 -1.13 -23.10 16.90
CA THR A 169 -2.20 -23.71 16.08
C THR A 169 -3.59 -23.06 16.22
N PRO A 170 -4.13 -22.79 17.44
CA PRO A 170 -5.43 -22.12 17.56
C PRO A 170 -5.41 -20.69 16.99
N ALA A 171 -4.35 -19.91 17.22
CA ALA A 171 -4.23 -18.56 16.67
C ALA A 171 -4.05 -18.55 15.15
N ARG A 172 -3.42 -19.58 14.57
CA ARG A 172 -3.35 -19.76 13.12
C ARG A 172 -4.75 -19.92 12.50
N ALA A 173 -5.57 -20.80 13.07
CA ALA A 173 -6.93 -21.02 12.58
C ALA A 173 -7.78 -19.74 12.69
N ALA A 174 -7.71 -19.03 13.82
CA ALA A 174 -8.41 -17.76 14.02
C ALA A 174 -7.93 -16.67 13.04
N LEU A 175 -6.62 -16.57 12.80
CA LEU A 175 -6.07 -15.61 11.85
C LEU A 175 -6.55 -15.89 10.42
N HIS A 176 -6.56 -17.16 10.00
CA HIS A 176 -7.10 -17.58 8.70
C HIS A 176 -8.58 -17.22 8.56
N ALA A 177 -9.40 -17.55 9.57
CA ALA A 177 -10.82 -17.21 9.58
C ALA A 177 -11.06 -15.70 9.49
N THR A 178 -10.27 -14.91 10.24
CA THR A 178 -10.33 -13.45 10.22
C THR A 178 -9.91 -12.90 8.85
N ALA A 179 -8.83 -13.40 8.26
CA ALA A 179 -8.36 -12.96 6.96
C ALA A 179 -9.35 -13.27 5.83
N ILE A 180 -10.03 -14.42 5.87
CA ILE A 180 -11.11 -14.75 4.94
C ILE A 180 -12.26 -13.75 5.09
N ALA A 181 -12.71 -13.50 6.32
CA ALA A 181 -13.79 -12.54 6.59
C ALA A 181 -13.43 -11.12 6.12
N THR A 182 -12.22 -10.65 6.38
CA THR A 182 -11.73 -9.34 5.92
C THR A 182 -11.64 -9.26 4.40
N ARG A 183 -11.12 -10.31 3.74
CA ARG A 183 -11.07 -10.39 2.27
C ARG A 183 -12.47 -10.31 1.66
N ASP A 184 -13.41 -11.08 2.21
CA ASP A 184 -14.77 -11.13 1.69
C ASP A 184 -15.47 -9.77 1.90
N ALA A 185 -15.26 -9.11 3.04
CA ALA A 185 -15.71 -7.74 3.29
C ALA A 185 -15.09 -6.72 2.31
N LEU A 186 -13.79 -6.81 2.02
CA LEU A 186 -13.12 -5.96 1.03
C LEU A 186 -13.72 -6.15 -0.37
N ARG A 187 -13.93 -7.39 -0.81
CA ARG A 187 -14.48 -7.70 -2.14
C ARG A 187 -15.91 -7.19 -2.32
N VAL A 188 -16.74 -7.36 -1.30
CA VAL A 188 -18.13 -6.89 -1.34
C VAL A 188 -18.23 -5.37 -1.31
N THR A 189 -17.32 -4.69 -0.60
CA THR A 189 -17.29 -3.22 -0.52
C THR A 189 -16.49 -2.55 -1.65
N ALA A 190 -15.68 -3.28 -2.40
CA ALA A 190 -14.86 -2.78 -3.51
C ALA A 190 -15.68 -2.15 -4.66
N HIS A 191 -16.92 -2.62 -4.83
CA HIS A 191 -17.81 -2.18 -5.91
C HIS A 191 -18.73 -1.02 -5.50
N ASP A 192 -18.59 -0.52 -4.27
CA ASP A 192 -19.35 0.64 -3.84
C ASP A 192 -18.89 1.90 -4.59
N GLN A 193 -19.84 2.69 -5.07
CA GLN A 193 -19.56 3.95 -5.75
C GLN A 193 -19.15 5.08 -4.78
N ALA A 194 -19.31 4.86 -3.48
CA ALA A 194 -18.98 5.81 -2.43
C ALA A 194 -18.19 5.15 -1.31
N LEU A 195 -17.25 5.89 -0.72
CA LEU A 195 -16.55 5.51 0.51
C LEU A 195 -17.54 5.49 1.68
N GLY A 196 -18.17 4.34 1.90
CA GLY A 196 -19.01 4.10 3.06
C GLY A 196 -18.18 3.78 4.30
N ARG A 197 -18.83 3.86 5.47
CA ARG A 197 -18.25 3.41 6.75
C ARG A 197 -17.73 1.98 6.67
N ASP A 198 -18.51 1.07 6.07
CA ASP A 198 -18.11 -0.35 6.00
C ASP A 198 -16.90 -0.58 5.11
N THR A 199 -16.77 0.19 4.02
CA THR A 199 -15.58 0.17 3.16
C THR A 199 -14.35 0.63 3.94
N TYR A 200 -14.50 1.71 4.71
CA TYR A 200 -13.43 2.20 5.57
C TYR A 200 -13.05 1.18 6.65
N ASP A 201 -14.03 0.59 7.33
CA ASP A 201 -13.82 -0.44 8.35
C ASP A 201 -13.07 -1.66 7.76
N ALA A 202 -13.44 -2.11 6.56
CA ALA A 202 -12.78 -3.24 5.89
C ALA A 202 -11.33 -2.92 5.49
N GLN A 203 -11.09 -1.73 4.94
CA GLN A 203 -9.73 -1.27 4.59
C GLN A 203 -8.87 -1.05 5.84
N GLN A 204 -9.43 -0.47 6.90
CA GLN A 204 -8.77 -0.20 8.16
C GLN A 204 -8.38 -1.52 8.85
N ALA A 205 -9.28 -2.51 8.88
CA ALA A 205 -9.00 -3.83 9.40
C ALA A 205 -7.84 -4.51 8.67
N ALA A 206 -7.83 -4.44 7.33
CA ALA A 206 -6.80 -5.07 6.50
C ALA A 206 -5.43 -4.36 6.58
N ARG A 207 -5.42 -3.02 6.53
CA ARG A 207 -4.20 -2.21 6.44
C ARG A 207 -3.53 -1.99 7.79
N ARG A 208 -4.31 -1.95 8.87
CA ARG A 208 -3.84 -1.43 10.15
C ARG A 208 -4.16 -2.35 11.31
N ASP A 209 -5.42 -2.67 11.54
CA ASP A 209 -5.80 -3.34 12.79
C ASP A 209 -5.19 -4.75 12.89
N LEU A 210 -5.25 -5.54 11.80
CA LEU A 210 -4.63 -6.87 11.76
C LEU A 210 -3.09 -6.83 11.86
N PRO A 211 -2.36 -6.05 11.02
CA PRO A 211 -0.91 -5.91 11.14
C PRO A 211 -0.47 -5.38 12.51
N ASP A 212 -1.15 -4.36 13.04
CA ASP A 212 -0.83 -3.75 14.34
C ASP A 212 -1.03 -4.76 15.47
N LEU A 213 -2.15 -5.50 15.49
CA LEU A 213 -2.42 -6.57 16.45
C LEU A 213 -1.33 -7.64 16.44
N LEU A 214 -0.97 -8.14 15.26
CA LEU A 214 0.06 -9.18 15.11
C LEU A 214 1.45 -8.66 15.52
N SER A 215 1.74 -7.40 15.23
CA SER A 215 3.00 -6.76 15.65
C SER A 215 3.07 -6.58 17.17
N ALA A 216 1.95 -6.19 17.81
CA ALA A 216 1.85 -6.01 19.24
C ALA A 216 1.99 -7.35 19.98
N TYR A 217 1.33 -8.40 19.49
CA TYR A 217 1.46 -9.75 20.02
C TYR A 217 2.91 -10.25 19.96
N ARG A 218 3.62 -10.01 18.86
CA ARG A 218 5.04 -10.39 18.72
C ARG A 218 5.99 -9.61 19.61
N ALA A 219 5.64 -8.37 19.93
CA ALA A 219 6.43 -7.53 20.82
C ALA A 219 6.23 -7.89 22.30
N ALA A 220 5.13 -8.58 22.63
CA ALA A 220 4.83 -9.03 23.98
C ALA A 220 5.58 -10.32 24.34
N PRO A 221 5.90 -10.54 25.63
CA PRO A 221 6.43 -11.82 26.10
C PRO A 221 5.44 -12.97 25.81
N PRO A 222 5.93 -14.16 25.39
CA PRO A 222 5.07 -15.31 25.11
C PRO A 222 4.43 -15.80 26.40
N THR A 223 3.13 -15.54 26.55
CA THR A 223 2.32 -15.92 27.72
C THR A 223 0.96 -16.41 27.25
N SER A 224 0.35 -17.33 28.01
CA SER A 224 -1.00 -17.83 27.70
C SER A 224 -2.06 -16.72 27.73
N ALA A 225 -1.88 -15.69 28.56
CA ALA A 225 -2.75 -14.52 28.59
C ALA A 225 -2.69 -13.73 27.27
N ALA A 226 -1.49 -13.53 26.69
CA ALA A 226 -1.34 -12.88 25.40
C ALA A 226 -1.99 -13.69 24.25
N ASP A 227 -1.92 -15.02 24.32
CA ASP A 227 -2.59 -15.90 23.34
C ASP A 227 -4.11 -15.78 23.40
N VAL A 228 -4.69 -15.74 24.60
CA VAL A 228 -6.14 -15.56 24.79
C VAL A 228 -6.59 -14.19 24.30
N GLU A 229 -5.83 -13.14 24.60
CA GLU A 229 -6.14 -11.79 24.14
C GLU A 229 -6.09 -11.66 22.62
N LEU A 230 -5.07 -12.27 21.98
CA LEU A 230 -4.97 -12.33 20.52
C LEU A 230 -6.20 -13.01 19.91
N LEU A 231 -6.62 -14.16 20.45
CA LEU A 231 -7.78 -14.89 19.97
C LEU A 231 -9.07 -14.08 20.13
N MET A 232 -9.23 -13.38 21.25
CA MET A 232 -10.37 -12.50 21.50
C MET A 232 -10.43 -11.38 20.46
N GLN A 233 -9.32 -10.68 20.24
CA GLN A 233 -9.26 -9.55 19.30
C GLN A 233 -9.46 -9.98 17.85
N LEU A 234 -8.85 -11.10 17.43
CA LEU A 234 -9.11 -11.70 16.12
C LEU A 234 -10.61 -12.03 15.96
N GLY A 235 -11.23 -12.64 16.99
CA GLY A 235 -12.65 -12.92 16.99
C GLY A 235 -13.54 -11.67 16.89
N HIS A 236 -13.12 -10.54 17.46
CA HIS A 236 -13.84 -9.26 17.31
C HIS A 236 -13.77 -8.73 15.87
N ILE A 237 -12.58 -8.72 15.27
CA ILE A 237 -12.39 -8.28 13.88
C ILE A 237 -13.19 -9.19 12.93
N GLU A 238 -13.08 -10.50 13.10
CA GLU A 238 -13.80 -11.51 12.32
C GLU A 238 -15.31 -11.28 12.34
N ARG A 239 -15.92 -11.12 13.53
CA ARG A 239 -17.36 -10.87 13.67
C ARG A 239 -17.79 -9.58 12.97
N ARG A 240 -17.01 -8.49 13.11
CA ARG A 240 -17.33 -7.21 12.47
C ARG A 240 -17.27 -7.31 10.95
N MET A 241 -16.24 -7.95 10.39
CA MET A 241 -16.08 -8.13 8.95
C MET A 241 -17.15 -9.05 8.36
N ARG A 242 -17.55 -10.11 9.08
CA ARG A 242 -18.69 -10.93 8.67
C ARG A 242 -19.99 -10.12 8.62
N SER A 243 -20.28 -9.31 9.64
CA SER A 243 -21.45 -8.41 9.63
C SER A 243 -21.43 -7.46 8.43
N VAL A 244 -20.29 -6.84 8.14
CA VAL A 244 -20.14 -6.00 6.94
C VAL A 244 -20.49 -6.79 5.66
N SER A 245 -19.93 -7.99 5.51
CA SER A 245 -20.18 -8.81 4.32
C SER A 245 -21.66 -9.23 4.20
N SER A 246 -22.31 -9.63 5.30
CA SER A 246 -23.71 -10.08 5.30
C SER A 246 -24.68 -8.93 5.06
N ASP A 247 -24.43 -7.79 5.69
CA ASP A 247 -25.28 -6.60 5.56
C ASP A 247 -25.28 -6.11 4.11
N ARG A 248 -24.10 -6.12 3.48
CA ARG A 248 -23.93 -5.73 2.08
C ARG A 248 -24.47 -6.75 1.10
N ALA A 249 -24.29 -8.05 1.35
CA ALA A 249 -24.94 -9.09 0.55
C ALA A 249 -26.47 -8.92 0.57
N GLY A 250 -27.06 -8.66 1.74
CA GLY A 250 -28.49 -8.38 1.88
C GLY A 250 -28.95 -7.11 1.16
N GLN A 251 -28.15 -6.04 1.18
CA GLN A 251 -28.43 -4.82 0.41
C GLN A 251 -28.37 -5.07 -1.10
N GLY A 252 -27.38 -5.82 -1.59
CA GLY A 252 -27.25 -6.19 -2.99
C GLY A 252 -28.47 -6.98 -3.48
N GLN A 253 -28.90 -7.98 -2.71
CA GLN A 253 -30.08 -8.78 -3.02
C GLN A 253 -31.36 -7.92 -3.11
N ARG A 254 -31.58 -7.02 -2.16
CA ARG A 254 -32.73 -6.10 -2.19
C ARG A 254 -32.72 -5.17 -3.40
N LYS A 255 -31.53 -4.68 -3.81
CA LYS A 255 -31.39 -3.86 -5.02
C LYS A 255 -31.71 -4.65 -6.28
N LEU A 256 -31.24 -5.90 -6.38
CA LEU A 256 -31.53 -6.78 -7.52
C LEU A 256 -33.02 -7.10 -7.60
N GLU A 257 -33.67 -7.40 -6.48
CA GLU A 257 -35.12 -7.64 -6.44
C GLU A 257 -35.93 -6.41 -6.83
N ALA A 258 -35.56 -5.24 -6.33
CA ALA A 258 -36.21 -3.97 -6.71
C ALA A 258 -36.03 -3.68 -8.22
N HIS A 259 -34.83 -3.91 -8.76
CA HIS A 259 -34.57 -3.74 -10.18
C HIS A 259 -35.34 -4.75 -11.03
N GLY A 260 -35.42 -6.01 -10.60
CA GLY A 260 -36.22 -7.04 -11.27
C GLY A 260 -37.70 -6.70 -11.33
N ARG A 261 -38.28 -6.16 -10.24
CA ARG A 261 -39.67 -5.67 -10.22
C ARG A 261 -39.86 -4.50 -11.18
N TYR A 262 -38.97 -3.52 -11.15
CA TYR A 262 -39.01 -2.37 -12.05
C TYR A 262 -38.96 -2.78 -13.53
N LEU A 263 -38.05 -3.68 -13.91
CA LEU A 263 -37.96 -4.16 -15.28
C LEU A 263 -39.23 -4.92 -15.69
N LYS A 264 -39.73 -5.80 -14.82
CA LYS A 264 -40.97 -6.54 -15.08
C LYS A 264 -42.16 -5.59 -15.32
N ASP A 265 -42.30 -4.54 -14.52
CA ASP A 265 -43.38 -3.56 -14.68
C ASP A 265 -43.20 -2.73 -15.96
N LYS A 266 -41.96 -2.29 -16.26
CA LYS A 266 -41.64 -1.48 -17.45
C LYS A 266 -41.94 -2.22 -18.76
N TYR A 267 -41.56 -3.49 -18.85
CA TYR A 267 -41.79 -4.28 -20.08
C TYR A 267 -43.23 -4.79 -20.18
N ARG A 268 -43.93 -5.03 -19.07
CA ARG A 268 -45.36 -5.38 -19.08
C ARG A 268 -46.26 -4.26 -19.61
N LEU A 269 -45.91 -2.99 -19.36
CA LEU A 269 -46.61 -1.82 -19.93
C LEU A 269 -46.38 -1.68 -21.45
N SER A 270 -45.25 -2.18 -21.96
CA SER A 270 -44.92 -2.10 -23.39
C SER A 270 -45.77 -3.09 -24.20
N GLU A 271 -45.98 -4.31 -23.69
CA GLU A 271 -46.84 -5.32 -24.33
C GLU A 271 -48.34 -4.93 -24.37
N GLY A 272 -48.83 -4.23 -23.33
CA GLY A 272 -50.25 -3.83 -23.27
C GLY A 272 -50.63 -2.62 -24.15
N THR A 273 -49.65 -1.88 -24.68
CA THR A 273 -49.89 -0.68 -25.49
C THR A 273 -49.98 -1.03 -26.99
N ASP A 274 -49.28 -2.08 -27.43
CA ASP A 274 -49.36 -2.57 -28.82
C ASP A 274 -50.68 -3.29 -29.12
N ASP A 275 -51.25 -4.00 -28.13
CA ASP A 275 -52.55 -4.69 -28.28
C ASP A 275 -53.77 -3.75 -28.35
N GLN A 276 -53.66 -2.50 -27.88
CA GLN A 276 -54.74 -1.51 -28.01
C GLN A 276 -54.74 -0.78 -29.36
N ASN A 277 -53.59 -0.67 -30.03
CA ASN A 277 -53.51 -0.09 -31.38
C ASN A 277 -53.91 -1.09 -32.49
N ALA A 278 -53.91 -2.40 -32.22
CA ALA A 278 -54.37 -3.41 -33.17
C ALA A 278 -55.91 -3.58 -33.23
N LYS A 279 -56.67 -2.90 -32.36
CA LYS A 279 -58.14 -2.95 -32.29
C LYS A 279 -58.84 -1.66 -32.73
N ARG A 280 -58.11 -0.70 -33.29
CA ARG A 280 -58.68 0.47 -33.99
C ARG A 280 -58.45 0.33 -35.49
#